data_AF-A0A820F3G9-F1
#
_entry.id   AF-A0A820F3G9-F1
#
_cell.length_a   1.000
_cell.length_b   1.000
_cell.length_c   1.000
_cell.angle_alpha   90.00
_cell.angle_beta   90.00
_cell.angle_gamma   90.00
#
_symmetry.space_group_name_H-M   'P 1'
#
loop_
_entity.id
_entity.type
_entity.pdbx_description
1 polymer ?
#
loop_
_entity_poly.entity_id
_entity_poly.type
_entity_poly.pdbx_seq_one_letter_code
_entity_poly.pdbx_strand_id
1 'polypeptide(L)'
;MQHDDLKWRLDLMSRDMVRVRRGVPMDSGENQHKFFSMLIPLQDQRWLFVNWFTNQLWIVDQQGKTRLIKETKIKNIRNISLSTDSSYMAIRTEKPSALKIYKLD
;
A
#
# COMPACT_ATOMS: atom_id res chain seq x y z
N MET A 1 -5.08 6.62 -20.61
CA MET A 1 -6.12 6.35 -19.58
C MET A 1 -6.04 7.47 -18.55
N GLN A 2 -7.13 8.19 -18.35
CA GLN A 2 -7.17 9.38 -17.47
C GLN A 2 -6.97 8.98 -16.02
N HIS A 3 -6.18 9.78 -15.29
CA HIS A 3 -5.81 9.66 -13.89
C HIS A 3 -7.00 9.39 -12.93
N ASP A 4 -8.21 9.82 -13.33
CA ASP A 4 -9.45 9.64 -12.57
C ASP A 4 -9.95 8.18 -12.53
N ASP A 5 -9.65 7.38 -13.54
CA ASP A 5 -10.09 5.99 -13.63
C ASP A 5 -9.30 5.09 -12.65
N LEU A 6 -8.01 5.38 -12.46
CA LEU A 6 -7.17 4.62 -11.52
C LEU A 6 -7.55 4.93 -10.06
N LYS A 7 -7.72 6.20 -9.70
CA LYS A 7 -8.18 6.60 -8.36
C LYS A 7 -9.50 5.93 -8.02
N TRP A 8 -10.46 5.93 -8.95
CA TRP A 8 -11.75 5.27 -8.78
C TRP A 8 -11.60 3.74 -8.58
N ARG A 9 -10.75 3.08 -9.37
CA ARG A 9 -10.49 1.63 -9.23
C ARG A 9 -9.83 1.30 -7.89
N LEU A 10 -8.95 2.16 -7.39
CA LEU A 10 -8.29 1.97 -6.11
C LEU A 10 -9.22 2.26 -4.93
N ASP A 11 -10.10 3.26 -5.07
CA ASP A 11 -11.21 3.48 -4.14
C ASP A 11 -12.14 2.25 -4.13
N LEU A 12 -12.41 1.63 -5.29
CA LEU A 12 -13.15 0.37 -5.40
C LEU A 12 -12.42 -0.79 -4.71
N MET A 13 -11.12 -0.96 -4.93
CA MET A 13 -10.32 -1.98 -4.24
C MET A 13 -10.26 -1.77 -2.73
N SER A 14 -10.26 -0.52 -2.26
CA SER A 14 -10.36 -0.19 -0.83
C SER A 14 -11.76 -0.50 -0.26
N ARG A 15 -12.80 -0.45 -1.11
CA ARG A 15 -14.20 -0.71 -0.76
C ARG A 15 -14.53 -2.21 -0.77
N ASP A 16 -13.97 -2.97 -1.70
CA ASP A 16 -14.20 -4.41 -1.87
C ASP A 16 -13.39 -5.27 -0.89
N MET A 17 -12.42 -4.68 -0.17
CA MET A 17 -11.84 -5.32 1.02
C MET A 17 -12.87 -5.32 2.16
N VAL A 18 -13.61 -6.42 2.30
CA VAL A 18 -14.54 -6.66 3.42
C VAL A 18 -13.82 -6.38 4.74
N ARG A 19 -14.28 -5.34 5.45
CA ARG A 19 -13.71 -4.88 6.72
C ARG A 19 -14.10 -5.82 7.85
N VAL A 20 -13.34 -6.88 8.07
CA VAL A 20 -13.60 -7.82 9.17
C VAL A 20 -12.60 -7.58 10.31
N ARG A 21 -13.08 -7.05 11.44
CA ARG A 21 -12.33 -7.08 12.71
C ARG A 21 -13.00 -8.10 13.61
N ARG A 22 -12.30 -9.19 13.94
CA ARG A 22 -12.82 -10.29 14.79
C ARG A 22 -14.18 -10.87 14.32
N GLY A 23 -14.38 -10.99 13.01
CA GLY A 23 -15.63 -11.53 12.45
C GLY A 23 -16.77 -10.52 12.27
N VAL A 24 -16.58 -9.25 12.64
CA VAL A 24 -17.62 -8.22 12.56
C VAL A 24 -17.35 -7.25 11.39
N PRO A 25 -18.32 -7.04 10.47
CA PRO A 25 -18.27 -6.00 9.45
C PRO A 25 -18.22 -4.62 10.10
N MET A 26 -17.25 -3.77 9.76
CA MET A 26 -17.18 -2.40 10.30
C MET A 26 -17.89 -1.39 9.38
N ASP A 27 -18.81 -0.63 9.96
CA ASP A 27 -19.56 0.43 9.27
C ASP A 27 -18.69 1.61 8.83
N SER A 28 -19.15 2.28 7.77
CA SER A 28 -18.46 3.35 7.05
C SER A 28 -18.22 4.64 7.86
N GLY A 29 -18.81 4.79 9.05
CA GLY A 29 -18.77 6.02 9.86
C GLY A 29 -17.61 6.17 10.85
N GLU A 30 -17.01 5.08 11.35
CA GLU A 30 -16.12 5.18 12.54
C GLU A 30 -14.64 5.51 12.25
N ASN A 31 -14.17 5.54 11.00
CA ASN A 31 -12.74 5.70 10.70
C ASN A 31 -12.43 6.59 9.48
N GLN A 32 -13.13 7.72 9.34
CA GLN A 32 -12.86 8.66 8.23
C GLN A 32 -11.45 9.31 8.30
N HIS A 33 -10.74 9.22 9.43
CA HIS A 33 -9.41 9.82 9.61
C HIS A 33 -8.21 8.91 9.34
N LYS A 34 -8.44 7.66 8.93
CA LYS A 34 -7.35 6.72 8.64
C LYS A 34 -7.52 6.25 7.21
N PHE A 35 -6.94 7.00 6.28
CA PHE A 35 -6.62 6.46 4.96
C PHE A 35 -5.62 5.32 5.19
N PHE A 36 -6.14 4.10 5.38
CA PHE A 36 -5.36 2.91 5.74
C PHE A 36 -4.51 2.41 4.60
N SER A 37 -4.50 3.09 3.45
CA SER A 37 -3.63 2.74 2.35
C SER A 37 -3.13 3.98 1.61
N MET A 38 -1.90 3.88 1.09
CA MET A 38 -1.25 4.94 0.34
C MET A 38 -0.79 4.38 -1.01
N LEU A 39 -0.85 5.21 -2.05
CA LEU A 39 -0.28 4.89 -3.35
C LEU A 39 0.86 5.84 -3.65
N ILE A 40 2.00 5.26 -3.98
CA ILE A 40 3.22 5.98 -4.30
C ILE A 40 3.55 5.65 -5.76
N PRO A 41 3.58 6.64 -6.68
CA PRO A 41 3.92 6.39 -8.07
C PRO A 41 5.37 5.92 -8.18
N LEU A 42 5.60 4.94 -9.06
CA LEU A 42 6.92 4.47 -9.48
C LEU A 42 7.24 5.03 -10.87
N GLN A 43 8.53 5.03 -11.25
CA GLN A 43 8.97 5.61 -12.52
C GLN A 43 8.47 4.88 -13.78
N ASP A 44 8.09 3.61 -13.66
CA ASP A 44 7.66 2.76 -14.77
C ASP A 44 6.12 2.66 -14.89
N GLN A 45 5.44 3.71 -14.45
CA GLN A 45 3.98 3.81 -14.50
C GLN A 45 3.26 2.72 -13.69
N ARG A 46 3.96 2.04 -12.78
CA ARG A 46 3.38 1.23 -11.71
C ARG A 46 3.19 2.08 -10.45
N TRP A 47 2.48 1.53 -9.48
CA TRP A 47 2.30 2.13 -8.16
C TRP A 47 2.67 1.15 -7.07
N LEU A 48 3.33 1.65 -6.04
CA LEU A 48 3.44 0.97 -4.76
C LEU A 48 2.17 1.26 -3.96
N PHE A 49 1.38 0.22 -3.72
CA PHE A 49 0.22 0.26 -2.83
C PHE A 49 0.62 -0.24 -1.45
N VAL A 50 0.60 0.67 -0.48
CA VAL A 50 0.88 0.43 0.93
C VAL A 50 -0.43 0.18 1.64
N ASN A 51 -0.65 -0.99 2.22
CA ASN A 51 -1.84 -1.27 3.00
C ASN A 51 -1.49 -1.43 4.48
N TRP A 52 -1.86 -0.41 5.25
CA TRP A 52 -1.62 -0.31 6.68
C TRP A 52 -2.52 -1.23 7.51
N PHE A 53 -3.66 -1.69 6.98
CA PHE A 53 -4.52 -2.65 7.64
C PHE A 53 -3.90 -4.04 7.63
N THR A 54 -3.53 -4.54 6.45
CA THR A 54 -2.88 -5.85 6.32
C THR A 54 -1.40 -5.80 6.67
N ASN A 55 -0.83 -4.59 6.77
CA ASN A 55 0.61 -4.35 6.80
C ASN A 55 1.29 -5.05 5.63
N GLN A 56 0.73 -4.97 4.44
CA GLN A 56 1.29 -5.58 3.22
C GLN A 56 1.52 -4.51 2.17
N LEU A 57 2.45 -4.79 1.27
CA LEU A 57 2.82 -3.89 0.19
C LEU A 57 2.67 -4.61 -1.14
N TRP A 58 2.03 -3.95 -2.09
CA TRP A 58 1.80 -4.47 -3.43
C TRP A 58 2.34 -3.51 -4.47
N ILE A 59 2.80 -4.06 -5.58
CA ILE A 59 2.99 -3.32 -6.82
C ILE A 59 1.72 -3.48 -7.64
N VAL A 60 1.21 -2.38 -8.17
CA VAL A 60 0.02 -2.32 -9.01
C VAL A 60 0.42 -1.77 -10.36
N ASP A 61 0.09 -2.45 -11.45
CA ASP A 61 0.31 -1.96 -12.80
C ASP A 61 -0.85 -1.10 -13.32
N GLN A 62 -0.70 -0.55 -14.53
CA GLN A 62 -1.72 0.30 -15.18
C GLN A 62 -3.04 -0.40 -15.46
N GLN A 63 -3.00 -1.73 -15.57
CA GLN A 63 -4.17 -2.57 -15.80
C GLN A 63 -4.85 -2.93 -14.47
N GLY A 64 -4.26 -2.53 -13.32
CA GLY A 64 -4.75 -2.84 -11.99
C GLY A 64 -4.35 -4.22 -11.47
N LYS A 65 -3.46 -4.93 -12.17
CA LYS A 65 -2.94 -6.22 -11.72
C LYS A 65 -1.95 -5.98 -10.60
N THR A 66 -2.11 -6.76 -9.54
CA THR A 66 -1.33 -6.62 -8.31
C THR A 66 -0.28 -7.72 -8.19
N ARG A 67 0.87 -7.36 -7.64
CA ARG A 67 1.95 -8.27 -7.27
C ARG A 67 2.40 -7.96 -5.85
N LEU A 68 2.25 -8.93 -4.95
CA LEU A 68 2.74 -8.79 -3.57
C LEU A 68 4.27 -8.74 -3.55
N ILE A 69 4.83 -7.79 -2.81
CA ILE A 69 6.26 -7.78 -2.53
C ILE A 69 6.52 -8.85 -1.47
N LYS A 70 7.32 -9.86 -1.81
CA LYS A 70 7.65 -10.98 -0.91
C LYS A 70 8.20 -10.40 0.41
N GLU A 71 7.71 -10.91 1.55
CA GLU A 71 8.12 -10.55 2.92
C GLU A 71 7.58 -9.25 3.52
N THR A 72 6.55 -8.64 2.94
CA THR A 72 6.12 -7.30 3.35
C THR A 72 5.16 -7.22 4.52
N LYS A 73 5.09 -8.21 5.42
CA LYS A 73 4.30 -8.10 6.66
C LYS A 73 4.97 -7.15 7.67
N ILE A 74 5.06 -5.87 7.34
CA ILE A 74 5.85 -4.86 8.05
C ILE A 74 4.94 -4.00 8.91
N LYS A 75 4.99 -4.21 10.22
CA LYS A 75 4.24 -3.42 11.19
C LYS A 75 4.96 -2.12 11.51
N ASN A 76 4.20 -1.11 11.95
CA ASN A 76 4.71 0.15 12.49
C ASN A 76 5.63 0.89 11.50
N ILE A 77 5.31 0.89 10.21
CA ILE A 77 6.07 1.69 9.24
C ILE A 77 5.92 3.17 9.62
N ARG A 78 7.05 3.85 9.78
CA ARG A 78 7.12 5.28 10.11
C ARG A 78 7.39 6.12 8.88
N ASN A 79 8.23 5.61 7.98
CA ASN A 79 8.60 6.29 6.75
C ASN A 79 8.93 5.27 5.65
N ILE A 80 8.66 5.66 4.41
CA ILE A 80 8.97 4.92 3.18
C ILE A 80 9.69 5.88 2.24
N SER A 81 10.82 5.44 1.68
CA SER A 81 11.55 6.16 0.65
C SER A 81 11.82 5.22 -0.52
N LEU A 82 11.76 5.76 -1.73
CA LEU A 82 12.14 5.04 -2.95
C LEU A 82 13.51 5.54 -3.43
N SER A 83 14.26 4.69 -4.11
CA SER A 83 15.43 5.11 -4.87
C SER A 83 15.01 5.97 -6.06
N THR A 84 15.96 6.73 -6.61
CA THR A 84 15.71 7.62 -7.76
C THR A 84 15.16 6.87 -8.95
N ASP A 85 15.57 5.63 -9.17
CA ASP A 85 15.11 4.75 -10.26
C ASP A 85 13.93 3.83 -9.86
N SER A 86 13.41 3.96 -8.63
CA SER A 86 12.37 3.09 -8.07
C SER A 86 12.72 1.59 -8.02
N SER A 87 13.99 1.21 -8.19
CA SER A 87 14.43 -0.19 -8.10
C SER A 87 14.59 -0.68 -6.65
N TYR A 88 14.69 0.24 -5.69
CA TYR A 88 14.77 -0.06 -4.26
C TYR A 88 13.77 0.76 -3.45
N MET A 89 13.35 0.17 -2.34
CA MET A 89 12.49 0.79 -1.33
C MET A 89 13.10 0.62 0.05
N ALA A 90 13.27 1.73 0.76
CA ALA A 90 13.70 1.76 2.15
C ALA A 90 12.49 2.03 3.06
N ILE A 91 12.34 1.21 4.10
CA ILE A 91 11.26 1.31 5.07
C ILE A 91 11.85 1.43 6.46
N ARG A 92 11.54 2.54 7.13
CA ARG A 92 11.88 2.74 8.53
C ARG A 92 10.71 2.35 9.40
N THR A 93 10.90 1.41 10.32
CA THR A 93 9.90 1.04 11.32
C THR A 93 10.10 1.82 12.62
N GLU A 94 9.03 2.04 13.36
CA GLU A 94 9.08 2.71 14.67
C GLU A 94 9.49 1.73 15.78
N LYS A 95 8.90 0.53 15.81
CA LYS A 95 9.10 -0.48 16.86
C LYS A 95 9.13 -1.91 16.27
N PRO A 96 10.27 -2.63 16.33
CA PRO A 96 11.60 -2.10 16.67
C PRO A 96 12.02 -1.02 15.67
N SER A 97 12.88 -0.08 16.10
CA SER A 97 13.40 0.91 15.16
C SER A 97 14.43 0.25 14.26
N ALA A 98 14.05 0.00 13.01
CA ALA A 98 14.89 -0.68 12.03
C ALA A 98 14.71 -0.03 10.66
N LEU A 99 15.75 -0.11 9.85
CA LEU A 99 15.70 0.22 8.43
C LEU A 99 15.75 -1.08 7.65
N LYS A 100 14.73 -1.32 6.81
CA LYS A 100 14.67 -2.45 5.89
C LYS A 100 14.74 -1.96 4.47
N ILE A 101 15.52 -2.62 3.63
CA ILE A 101 15.66 -2.27 2.22
C ILE A 101 15.16 -3.44 1.39
N TYR A 102 14.30 -3.15 0.42
CA TYR A 102 13.68 -4.11 -0.48
C TYR A 102 14.05 -3.76 -1.92
N LYS A 103 14.37 -4.77 -2.71
CA LYS A 103 14.48 -4.63 -4.16
C LYS A 103 13.09 -4.77 -4.78
N LEU A 104 12.74 -3.84 -5.65
CA LEU A 104 11.50 -3.81 -6.41
C LEU A 104 11.81 -4.29 -7.84
N ASP A 105 11.60 -5.59 -8.10
CA ASP A 105 11.72 -6.17 -9.45
C ASP A 105 10.48 -5.86 -10.33
#